data_AF-A0A1V5AZU7-F1
#
_entry.id   AF-A0A1V5AZU7-F1
#
_cell.length_a   1.000
_cell.length_b   1.000
_cell.length_c   1.000
_cell.angle_alpha   90.00
_cell.angle_beta   90.00
_cell.angle_gamma   90.00
#
_symmetry.space_group_name_H-M   'P 1'
#
loop_
_entity.id
_entity.type
_entity.pdbx_description
1 polymer ?
#
loop_
_entity_poly.entity_id
_entity_poly.type
_entity_poly.pdbx_seq_one_letter_code
_entity_poly.pdbx_strand_id
1 'polypeptide(L)'
;MGKASAGSLEKAMQESISLQPYVRRVEVRIDREMLQENIFGYGELAGRMITAEVEIEYEGERVSARLEYDARKDYPLMRLL
;
A
#
# COMPACT_ATOMS: atom_id res chain seq x y z
N MET A 1 1.12 14.19 6.65
CA MET A 1 0.72 13.09 7.54
C MET A 1 1.76 12.93 8.64
N GLY A 2 1.35 12.92 9.91
CA GLY A 2 2.23 12.56 11.01
C GLY A 2 2.30 11.03 11.16
N LYS A 3 3.36 10.50 11.79
CA LYS A 3 3.56 9.05 11.99
C LYS A 3 2.36 8.36 12.67
N ALA A 4 1.65 9.08 13.55
CA ALA A 4 0.47 8.59 14.26
C ALA A 4 -0.74 8.31 13.35
N SER A 5 -0.84 8.95 12.18
CA SER A 5 -1.98 8.81 11.25
C SER A 5 -1.73 7.78 10.14
N ALA A 6 -0.51 7.26 10.01
CA ALA A 6 -0.18 6.24 9.01
C ALA A 6 -1.00 4.96 9.23
N GLY A 7 -1.14 4.51 10.48
CA GLY A 7 -1.91 3.32 10.83
C GLY A 7 -3.40 3.41 10.47
N SER A 8 -4.02 4.57 10.71
CA SER A 8 -5.41 4.79 10.32
C SER A 8 -5.58 4.81 8.81
N LEU A 9 -4.60 5.33 8.06
CA LEU A 9 -4.66 5.34 6.59
C LEU A 9 -4.44 3.94 5.99
N GLU A 10 -3.46 3.18 6.48
CA GLU A 10 -3.25 1.77 6.11
C GLU A 10 -4.58 1.00 6.24
N LYS A 11 -5.24 1.15 7.39
CA LYS A 11 -6.53 0.53 7.67
C LYS A 11 -7.63 1.00 6.71
N ALA A 12 -7.78 2.31 6.50
CA ALA A 12 -8.78 2.85 5.59
C ALA A 12 -8.58 2.39 4.13
N MET A 13 -7.32 2.30 3.67
CA MET A 13 -6.98 1.76 2.36
C MET A 13 -7.36 0.28 2.24
N GLN A 14 -6.99 -0.53 3.24
CA GLN A 14 -7.36 -1.95 3.27
C GLN A 14 -8.89 -2.14 3.25
N GLU A 15 -9.63 -1.41 4.09
CA GLU A 15 -11.09 -1.48 4.12
C GLU A 15 -11.68 -1.09 2.76
N SER A 16 -11.21 0.00 2.16
CA SER A 16 -11.68 0.46 0.85
C SER A 16 -11.38 -0.54 -0.28
N ILE A 17 -10.19 -1.15 -0.28
CA ILE A 17 -9.79 -2.13 -1.30
C ILE A 17 -10.53 -3.46 -1.12
N SER A 18 -10.78 -3.88 0.12
CA SER A 18 -11.52 -5.11 0.42
C SER A 18 -12.96 -5.12 -0.09
N LEU A 19 -13.54 -3.94 -0.36
CA LEU A 19 -14.87 -3.79 -0.94
C LEU A 19 -14.90 -4.00 -2.46
N GLN A 20 -13.73 -4.07 -3.12
CA GLN A 20 -13.66 -4.31 -4.55
C GLN A 20 -13.97 -5.78 -4.88
N PRO A 21 -14.59 -6.08 -6.03
CA PRO A 21 -14.94 -7.44 -6.41
C PRO A 21 -13.74 -8.40 -6.36
N TYR A 22 -14.00 -9.63 -5.90
CA TYR A 22 -13.05 -10.75 -5.91
C TYR A 22 -11.84 -10.58 -5.00
N VAL A 23 -11.71 -9.46 -4.28
CA VAL A 23 -10.66 -9.27 -3.29
C VAL A 23 -10.89 -10.22 -2.13
N ARG A 24 -9.96 -11.15 -1.95
CA ARG A 24 -9.98 -12.12 -0.86
C ARG A 24 -9.18 -11.63 0.34
N ARG A 25 -8.03 -10.99 0.09
CA ARG A 25 -7.19 -10.40 1.12
C ARG A 25 -6.51 -9.15 0.58
N VAL A 26 -6.34 -8.17 1.45
CA VAL A 26 -5.51 -6.99 1.19
C VAL A 26 -4.68 -6.67 2.42
N GLU A 27 -3.43 -6.30 2.18
CA GLU A 27 -2.52 -5.78 3.19
C GLU A 27 -1.83 -4.53 2.66
N VAL A 28 -1.83 -3.45 3.43
CA VAL A 28 -1.20 -2.18 3.07
C VAL A 28 -0.26 -1.77 4.20
N ARG A 29 0.95 -1.37 3.84
CA ARG A 29 1.97 -0.87 4.76
C ARG A 29 2.55 0.42 4.22
N ILE A 30 2.71 1.41 5.09
CA ILE A 30 3.35 2.69 4.82
C ILE A 30 4.69 2.70 5.55
N ASP A 31 5.76 2.94 4.82
CA ASP A 31 7.08 3.15 5.38
C ASP A 31 7.12 4.46 6.17
N ARG A 32 7.19 4.33 7.50
CA ARG A 32 7.22 5.45 8.45
C ARG A 32 8.59 6.10 8.58
N GLU A 33 9.64 5.44 8.12
CA GLU A 33 10.99 6.00 8.08
C GLU A 33 11.14 6.95 6.89
N MET A 34 10.47 6.62 5.77
CA MET A 34 10.40 7.50 4.60
C MET A 34 9.46 8.69 4.78
N LEU A 35 8.58 8.68 5.78
CA LEU A 35 7.76 9.82 6.19
C LEU A 35 8.64 10.90 6.83
N GLN A 36 9.26 11.73 5.99
CA GLN A 36 9.89 12.96 6.43
C GLN A 36 8.81 13.97 6.84
N GLU A 37 8.85 14.37 8.11
CA GLU A 37 8.05 15.48 8.60
C GLU A 37 8.63 16.77 8.02
N ASN A 38 7.82 17.54 7.29
CA ASN A 38 8.24 18.89 6.89
C ASN A 38 8.29 19.81 8.12
N ILE A 39 8.69 21.08 7.92
CA ILE A 39 8.76 22.12 8.96
C ILE A 39 7.42 22.34 9.69
N PHE A 40 6.32 21.80 9.14
CA PHE A 40 4.97 21.88 9.68
C PHE A 40 4.47 20.55 10.28
N GLY A 41 5.33 19.54 10.43
CA GLY A 41 5.01 18.26 11.07
C GLY A 41 4.19 17.29 10.20
N TYR A 42 4.12 17.51 8.88
CA TYR A 42 3.37 16.63 7.97
C TYR A 42 4.17 16.25 6.71
N GLY A 43 4.36 14.96 6.44
CA GLY A 43 4.88 14.48 5.15
C GLY A 43 3.77 14.24 4.13
N GLU A 44 4.00 14.50 2.84
CA GLU A 44 3.13 14.01 1.77
C GLU A 44 3.36 12.51 1.54
N LEU A 45 2.30 11.73 1.42
CA LEU A 45 2.41 10.31 1.11
C LEU A 45 2.76 10.16 -0.38
N ALA A 46 3.92 9.58 -0.66
CA ALA A 46 4.34 9.24 -2.02
C ALA A 46 4.20 7.73 -2.25
N GLY A 47 3.88 7.33 -3.49
CA GLY A 47 3.72 5.91 -3.84
C GLY A 47 4.93 5.04 -3.50
N ARG A 48 6.14 5.59 -3.50
CA ARG A 48 7.38 4.91 -3.07
C ARG A 48 7.37 4.45 -1.61
N MET A 49 6.52 5.03 -0.77
CA MET A 49 6.39 4.71 0.66
C MET A 49 5.39 3.59 0.91
N ILE A 50 4.62 3.19 -0.11
CA ILE A 50 3.52 2.24 0.05
C ILE A 50 3.97 0.87 -0.45
N THR A 51 3.78 -0.13 0.39
CA THR A 51 3.77 -1.53 -0.02
C THR A 51 2.35 -2.05 0.14
N ALA A 52 1.79 -2.62 -0.92
CA ALA A 52 0.46 -3.21 -0.88
C ALA A 52 0.47 -4.59 -1.53
N GLU A 53 -0.19 -5.55 -0.91
CA GLU A 53 -0.40 -6.89 -1.45
C GLU A 53 -1.90 -7.19 -1.49
N VAL A 54 -2.36 -7.72 -2.61
CA VAL A 54 -3.75 -8.12 -2.80
C VAL A 54 -3.80 -9.56 -3.30
N GLU A 55 -4.70 -10.35 -2.72
CA GLU A 55 -5.07 -11.66 -3.21
C GLU A 55 -6.46 -11.57 -3.82
N ILE A 56 -6.57 -11.98 -5.08
CA ILE A 56 -7.82 -12.07 -5.84
C ILE A 56 -8.20 -13.53 -5.95
N GLU A 57 -9.47 -13.86 -5.69
CA GLU A 57 -10.04 -15.18 -5.96
C GLU A 57 -11.23 -15.05 -6.91
N TYR A 58 -11.11 -15.63 -8.09
CA TYR A 58 -12.15 -15.58 -9.13
C TYR A 58 -12.33 -16.98 -9.74
N GLU A 59 -13.54 -17.52 -9.69
CA GLU A 59 -13.90 -18.84 -10.24
C GLU A 59 -13.00 -20.00 -9.78
N GLY A 60 -12.46 -19.91 -8.56
CA GLY A 60 -11.55 -20.92 -7.98
C GLY A 60 -10.07 -20.68 -8.27
N GLU A 61 -9.74 -19.76 -9.16
CA GLU A 61 -8.38 -19.33 -9.45
C GLU A 61 -7.93 -18.24 -8.47
N ARG A 62 -6.67 -18.30 -8.03
CA ARG A 62 -6.08 -17.35 -7.09
C ARG A 62 -4.88 -16.65 -7.70
N VAL A 63 -4.85 -15.33 -7.58
CA VAL A 63 -3.73 -14.50 -8.03
C VAL A 63 -3.35 -13.54 -6.93
N SER A 64 -2.06 -13.49 -6.62
CA SER A 64 -1.49 -12.49 -5.73
C SER A 64 -0.78 -11.41 -6.55
N ALA A 65 -0.99 -10.16 -6.20
CA ALA A 65 -0.30 -9.03 -6.81
C ALA A 65 0.28 -8.13 -5.72
N ARG A 66 1.42 -7.51 -6.04
CA ARG A 66 2.11 -6.62 -5.12
C ARG A 66 2.50 -5.30 -5.80
N LEU A 67 2.25 -4.21 -5.09
CA LEU A 67 2.85 -2.90 -5.29
C LEU A 67 4.00 -2.74 -4.29
N GLU A 68 5.21 -2.49 -4.79
CA GLU A 68 6.35 -2.13 -3.96
C GLU A 68 7.33 -1.25 -4.73
N TYR A 69 8.11 -0.44 -4.01
CA TYR A 69 9.10 0.44 -4.63
C TYR A 69 10.33 -0.34 -5.11
N ASP A 70 10.60 -0.28 -6.42
CA ASP A 70 11.83 -0.79 -7.03
C ASP A 70 12.89 0.31 -7.05
N ALA A 71 13.86 0.21 -6.14
CA ALA A 71 14.95 1.18 -6.02
C ALA A 71 15.88 1.25 -7.24
N ARG A 72 15.95 0.20 -8.07
CA ARG A 72 16.78 0.20 -9.29
C ARG A 72 16.11 0.99 -10.41
N LYS A 73 14.78 1.02 -10.42
CA LYS A 73 13.96 1.74 -11.41
C LYS A 73 13.47 3.09 -10.91
N ASP A 74 13.68 3.38 -9.62
CA ASP A 74 13.13 4.54 -8.93
C ASP A 74 11.61 4.65 -9.14
N TYR A 75 10.90 3.52 -8.99
CA TYR A 75 9.49 3.42 -9.38
C TYR A 75 8.67 2.48 -8.49
N PRO A 76 7.45 2.87 -8.06
CA PRO A 76 6.52 1.97 -7.38
C PRO A 76 5.93 0.98 -8.39
N LEU A 77 6.47 -0.24 -8.40
CA LEU A 77 6.17 -1.25 -9.40
C LEU A 77 5.04 -2.17 -8.94
N MET A 78 4.10 -2.45 -9.85
CA MET A 78 3.09 -3.48 -9.68
C MET A 78 3.51 -4.76 -10.41
N ARG A 79 3.35 -5.91 -9.77
CA ARG A 79 3.59 -7.22 -10.38
C ARG A 79 2.66 -8.29 -9.82
N LEU A 80 2.45 -9.34 -10.61
CA LEU A 80 1.91 -10.60 -10.10
C LEU A 80 3.03 -11.36 -9.35
N LEU A 81 2.64 -12.13 -8.35
CA LEU A 81 3.52 -13.00 -7.55
C LEU A 81 3.42 -14.45 -8.00
#